data_AF-A0A8T7K3U5-F1
#
_entry.id   AF-A0A8T7K3U5-F1
#
_cell.length_a   1.000
_cell.length_b   1.000
_cell.length_c   1.000
_cell.angle_alpha   90.00
_cell.angle_beta   90.00
_cell.angle_gamma   90.00
#
_symmetry.space_group_name_H-M   'P 1'
#
loop_
_entity.id
_entity.type
_entity.pdbx_description
1 polymer ?
#
loop_
_entity_poly.entity_id
_entity_poly.type
_entity_poly.pdbx_seq_one_letter_code
_entity_poly.pdbx_strand_id
1 'polypeptide(L)'
;MPYSGAALRLCARLALLLTAGFVLCGAAVIAFGGARPLHPGLRGFVSGCERLPQPCWYGIQPGRTTLDEVPALLTAQGFAVSPLAAANLSGSVVDITRWIIIEATCREIVLEWDTTGVIRGITFGACYGLPMGELDALFGSPIEIAYFSSTIQVAYPGGQMAVGALLPRHSPYVTAGGMVLGEGSYRPVTAGGWHGYVLFWRYCQLEPSYWRCGERARPSTSSVQQ
;
A
#
# COMPACT_ATOMS: atom_id res chain seq x y z
N MET A 1 58.33 -10.11 6.18
CA MET A 1 57.64 -10.06 7.49
C MET A 1 56.70 -11.26 7.58
N PRO A 2 57.06 -12.31 8.32
CA PRO A 2 56.22 -13.50 8.47
C PRO A 2 55.10 -13.19 9.47
N TYR A 3 53.87 -13.06 8.98
CA TYR A 3 52.71 -13.11 9.87
C TYR A 3 52.65 -14.53 10.47
N SER A 4 52.86 -14.62 11.78
CA SER A 4 52.81 -15.87 12.53
C SER A 4 51.46 -16.57 12.27
N GLY A 5 51.49 -17.87 11.94
CA GLY A 5 50.28 -18.65 11.64
C GLY A 5 49.25 -18.66 12.78
N ALA A 6 49.63 -18.26 13.99
CA ALA A 6 48.70 -18.06 15.10
C ALA A 6 47.76 -16.86 14.87
N ALA A 7 48.26 -15.76 14.30
CA ALA A 7 47.45 -14.58 14.01
C ALA A 7 46.38 -14.89 12.95
N LEU A 8 46.76 -15.61 11.89
CA LEU A 8 45.81 -16.01 10.84
C LEU A 8 44.69 -16.92 11.39
N ARG A 9 45.02 -17.89 12.26
CA ARG A 9 44.03 -18.77 12.89
C ARG A 9 43.07 -18.01 13.82
N LEU A 10 43.58 -17.03 14.57
CA LEU A 10 42.75 -16.17 15.42
C LEU A 10 41.80 -15.32 14.57
N CYS A 11 42.29 -14.68 13.52
CA CYS A 11 41.47 -13.90 12.59
C CYS A 11 40.38 -14.75 11.93
N ALA A 12 40.71 -15.96 11.48
CA ALA A 12 39.73 -16.87 10.87
C ALA A 12 38.63 -17.30 11.86
N ARG A 13 38.99 -17.61 13.12
CA ARG A 13 38.01 -17.95 14.17
C ARG A 13 37.10 -16.77 14.50
N LEU A 14 37.67 -15.57 14.61
CA LEU A 14 36.89 -14.36 14.90
C LEU A 14 35.92 -14.04 13.76
N ALA A 15 36.38 -14.12 12.50
CA ALA A 15 35.53 -13.91 11.32
C ALA A 15 34.37 -14.91 11.27
N LEU A 16 34.63 -16.19 11.57
CA LEU A 16 33.60 -17.22 11.61
C LEU A 16 32.57 -16.98 12.72
N LEU A 17 33.01 -16.61 13.92
CA LEU A 17 32.12 -16.29 15.03
C LEU A 17 31.26 -15.05 14.74
N LEU A 18 31.85 -13.99 14.16
CA LEU A 18 31.11 -12.79 13.76
C LEU A 18 30.08 -13.12 12.69
N THR A 19 30.45 -13.89 11.66
CA THR A 19 29.54 -14.30 10.59
C THR A 19 28.38 -15.13 11.14
N ALA A 20 28.67 -16.12 12.00
CA ALA A 20 27.64 -16.91 12.67
C ALA A 20 26.71 -16.03 13.54
N GLY A 21 27.26 -15.06 14.25
CA GLY A 21 26.50 -14.08 15.03
C GLY A 21 25.55 -13.26 14.15
N PHE A 22 26.02 -12.71 13.03
CA PHE A 22 25.19 -11.96 12.10
C PHE A 22 24.07 -12.81 11.48
N VAL A 23 24.37 -14.06 11.11
CA VAL A 23 23.36 -15.00 10.59
C VAL A 23 22.29 -15.29 11.64
N LEU A 24 22.69 -15.53 12.90
CA LEU A 24 21.76 -15.80 13.99
C LEU A 24 20.90 -14.57 14.32
N CYS A 25 21.49 -13.38 14.38
CA CYS A 25 20.75 -12.13 14.56
C CYS A 25 19.78 -11.87 13.41
N GLY A 26 20.19 -12.12 12.16
CA GLY A 26 19.31 -11.99 10.99
C GLY A 26 18.12 -12.95 11.04
N ALA A 27 18.36 -14.22 11.38
CA ALA A 27 17.30 -15.20 11.55
C ALA A 27 16.34 -14.82 12.68
N ALA A 28 16.86 -14.31 13.81
CA ALA A 28 16.03 -13.81 14.90
C ALA A 28 15.18 -12.62 14.46
N VAL A 29 15.74 -11.65 13.74
CA VAL A 29 14.97 -10.50 13.23
C VAL A 29 13.84 -10.93 12.30
N ILE A 30 14.07 -11.91 11.43
CA ILE A 30 13.03 -12.46 10.56
C ILE A 30 11.95 -13.17 11.38
N ALA A 31 12.35 -14.04 12.31
CA ALA A 31 11.43 -14.81 13.15
C ALA A 31 10.57 -13.89 14.04
N PHE A 32 11.16 -12.89 14.68
CA PHE A 32 10.45 -11.93 15.53
C PHE A 32 9.70 -10.86 14.73
N GLY A 33 10.20 -10.51 13.54
CA GLY A 33 9.55 -9.57 12.63
C GLY A 33 8.23 -10.12 12.10
N GLY A 34 8.20 -11.39 11.71
CA GLY A 34 6.99 -12.06 11.22
C GLY A 34 5.97 -12.40 12.32
N ALA A 35 6.37 -12.39 13.59
CA ALA A 35 5.49 -12.68 14.72
C ALA A 35 4.66 -11.47 15.18
N ARG A 36 4.85 -10.28 14.60
CA ARG A 36 4.04 -9.12 14.95
C ARG A 36 2.60 -9.35 14.47
N PRO A 37 1.59 -9.16 15.33
CA PRO A 37 0.21 -9.21 14.89
C PRO A 37 -0.01 -8.13 13.84
N LEU A 38 -0.69 -8.51 12.75
CA LEU A 38 -1.05 -7.59 11.67
C LEU A 38 -1.86 -6.42 12.23
N HIS A 39 -1.64 -5.20 11.71
CA HIS A 39 -2.45 -4.05 12.09
C HIS A 39 -3.95 -4.37 11.95
N PRO A 40 -4.81 -4.03 12.93
CA PRO A 40 -6.22 -4.41 12.91
C PRO A 40 -6.95 -4.04 11.61
N GLY A 41 -6.66 -2.86 11.04
CA GLY A 41 -7.25 -2.43 9.76
C GLY A 41 -6.78 -3.20 8.51
N LEU A 42 -5.77 -4.06 8.63
CA LEU A 42 -5.38 -4.99 7.55
C LEU A 42 -6.00 -6.37 7.70
N ARG A 43 -6.68 -6.64 8.82
CA ARG A 43 -7.24 -7.96 9.10
C ARG A 43 -8.20 -8.42 8.01
N GLY A 44 -8.96 -7.51 7.41
CA GLY A 44 -9.89 -7.83 6.33
C GLY A 44 -9.23 -8.42 5.09
N PHE A 45 -7.96 -8.11 4.82
CA PHE A 45 -7.28 -8.67 3.65
C PHE A 45 -6.82 -10.13 3.84
N VAL A 46 -6.85 -10.62 5.07
CA VAL A 46 -6.48 -11.99 5.43
C VAL A 46 -7.73 -12.80 5.77
N SER A 47 -8.57 -12.28 6.67
CA SER A 47 -9.75 -12.98 7.19
C SER A 47 -10.81 -13.11 6.09
N GLY A 48 -11.15 -14.34 5.70
CA GLY A 48 -12.12 -14.62 4.65
C GLY A 48 -11.53 -14.58 3.23
N CYS A 49 -10.22 -14.39 3.10
CA CYS A 49 -9.52 -14.32 1.82
C CYS A 49 -8.46 -15.42 1.63
N GLU A 50 -8.39 -16.41 2.53
CA GLU A 50 -7.30 -17.40 2.62
C GLU A 50 -7.19 -18.30 1.37
N ARG A 51 -8.26 -18.43 0.58
CA ARG A 51 -8.32 -19.26 -0.64
C ARG A 51 -8.76 -18.48 -1.88
N LEU A 52 -8.80 -17.16 -1.76
CA LEU A 52 -9.31 -16.29 -2.80
C LEU A 52 -8.13 -15.55 -3.46
N PRO A 53 -8.18 -15.32 -4.79
CA PRO A 53 -7.23 -14.42 -5.44
C PRO A 53 -7.22 -13.04 -4.77
N GLN A 54 -6.01 -12.52 -4.52
CA GLN A 54 -5.82 -11.15 -4.04
C GLN A 54 -5.91 -10.16 -5.23
N PRO A 55 -6.40 -8.92 -5.00
CA PRO A 55 -6.81 -8.37 -3.71
C PRO A 55 -8.23 -8.78 -3.31
N CYS A 56 -8.41 -9.08 -2.03
CA CYS A 56 -9.68 -9.45 -1.41
C CYS A 56 -9.80 -8.75 -0.05
N TRP A 57 -11.02 -8.39 0.37
CA TRP A 57 -11.28 -7.80 1.68
C TRP A 57 -12.52 -8.41 2.33
N TYR A 58 -12.35 -9.16 3.42
CA TYR A 58 -13.40 -9.91 4.12
C TYR A 58 -14.23 -10.83 3.20
N GLY A 59 -13.57 -11.43 2.21
CA GLY A 59 -14.20 -12.26 1.18
C GLY A 59 -14.80 -11.48 0.01
N ILE A 60 -14.83 -10.14 0.07
CA ILE A 60 -15.28 -9.28 -1.02
C ILE A 60 -14.16 -9.17 -2.05
N GLN A 61 -14.44 -9.63 -3.27
CA GLN A 61 -13.54 -9.61 -4.42
C GLN A 61 -14.09 -8.67 -5.50
N PRO A 62 -13.35 -7.59 -5.85
CA PRO A 62 -13.67 -6.79 -7.03
C PRO A 62 -13.77 -7.66 -8.30
N GLY A 63 -14.82 -7.44 -9.09
CA GLY A 63 -15.16 -8.17 -10.31
C GLY A 63 -15.89 -9.49 -10.11
N ARG A 64 -16.12 -9.93 -8.86
CA ARG A 64 -16.74 -11.24 -8.57
C ARG A 64 -17.87 -11.16 -7.56
N THR A 65 -17.66 -10.46 -6.46
CA THR A 65 -18.67 -10.35 -5.40
C THR A 65 -19.79 -9.45 -5.85
N THR A 66 -21.02 -9.89 -5.62
CA THR A 66 -22.24 -9.14 -5.91
C THR A 66 -22.69 -8.34 -4.69
N LEU A 67 -23.44 -7.27 -4.92
CA LEU A 67 -23.98 -6.39 -3.88
C LEU A 67 -24.88 -7.16 -2.91
N ASP A 68 -25.60 -8.18 -3.40
CA ASP A 68 -26.49 -9.03 -2.59
C ASP A 68 -25.71 -9.91 -1.60
N GLU A 69 -24.46 -10.28 -1.93
CA GLU A 69 -23.59 -11.09 -1.06
C GLU A 69 -22.92 -10.26 0.05
N VAL A 70 -22.66 -8.97 -0.22
CA VAL A 70 -21.91 -8.09 0.68
C VAL A 70 -22.50 -8.02 2.10
N PRO A 71 -23.82 -7.83 2.31
CA PRO A 71 -24.40 -7.82 3.65
C PRO A 71 -24.09 -9.09 4.45
N ALA A 72 -24.18 -10.26 3.82
CA ALA A 72 -23.91 -11.53 4.48
C ALA A 72 -22.43 -11.67 4.86
N LEU A 73 -21.52 -11.30 3.94
CA LEU A 73 -20.08 -11.30 4.19
C LEU A 73 -19.68 -10.38 5.34
N LEU A 74 -20.19 -9.14 5.35
CA LEU A 74 -19.89 -8.16 6.39
C LEU A 74 -20.53 -8.53 7.74
N THR A 75 -21.78 -9.00 7.74
CA THR A 75 -22.45 -9.43 8.98
C THR A 75 -21.73 -10.62 9.62
N ALA A 76 -21.20 -11.55 8.82
CA ALA A 76 -20.41 -12.68 9.32
C ALA A 76 -19.12 -12.25 10.03
N GLN A 77 -18.60 -11.05 9.76
CA GLN A 77 -17.44 -10.47 10.44
C GLN A 77 -17.83 -9.56 11.63
N GLY A 78 -19.13 -9.45 11.93
CA GLY A 78 -19.65 -8.64 13.02
C GLY A 78 -19.88 -7.16 12.66
N PHE A 79 -19.85 -6.79 11.39
CA PHE A 79 -20.20 -5.43 10.97
C PHE A 79 -21.71 -5.20 11.04
N ALA A 80 -22.10 -4.02 11.51
CA ALA A 80 -23.47 -3.56 11.41
C ALA A 80 -23.70 -2.97 10.01
N VAL A 81 -24.50 -3.66 9.20
CA VAL A 81 -24.83 -3.29 7.84
C VAL A 81 -26.15 -2.52 7.88
N SER A 82 -26.09 -1.18 7.89
CA SER A 82 -27.30 -0.35 7.81
C SER A 82 -27.60 -0.04 6.35
N PRO A 83 -28.79 -0.37 5.83
CA PRO A 83 -29.23 0.07 4.51
C PRO A 83 -29.50 1.57 4.58
N LEU A 84 -28.45 2.38 4.58
CA LEU A 84 -28.57 3.80 4.29
C LEU A 84 -29.13 3.86 2.87
N ALA A 85 -30.38 4.31 2.80
CA ALA A 85 -31.21 4.29 1.62
C ALA A 85 -30.40 4.71 0.39
N ALA A 86 -30.50 3.91 -0.67
CA ALA A 86 -30.08 4.20 -2.03
C ALA A 86 -30.87 5.39 -2.63
N ALA A 87 -30.99 6.47 -1.87
CA ALA A 87 -31.76 7.64 -2.19
C ALA A 87 -30.85 8.63 -2.93
N ASN A 88 -31.05 8.67 -4.25
CA ASN A 88 -30.73 9.79 -5.15
C ASN A 88 -29.26 9.99 -5.53
N LEU A 89 -28.71 9.09 -6.34
CA LEU A 89 -27.60 9.40 -7.24
C LEU A 89 -28.00 9.19 -8.72
N SER A 90 -29.19 9.68 -9.11
CA SER A 90 -29.53 9.75 -10.54
C SER A 90 -28.79 10.90 -11.20
N GLY A 91 -27.80 10.61 -12.05
CA GLY A 91 -27.17 11.66 -12.86
C GLY A 91 -25.89 11.30 -13.59
N SER A 92 -25.94 10.29 -14.48
CA SER A 92 -25.00 10.15 -15.61
C SER A 92 -23.50 10.03 -15.31
N VAL A 93 -23.15 9.51 -14.15
CA VAL A 93 -21.90 8.79 -13.87
C VAL A 93 -22.37 7.48 -13.22
N VAL A 94 -21.73 6.33 -13.51
CA VAL A 94 -22.07 5.01 -12.96
C VAL A 94 -22.62 5.15 -11.54
N ASP A 95 -23.84 4.66 -11.29
CA ASP A 95 -24.60 4.87 -10.05
C ASP A 95 -23.89 4.19 -8.86
N ILE A 96 -22.83 4.82 -8.36
CA ILE A 96 -22.07 4.37 -7.20
C ILE A 96 -22.91 4.74 -5.98
N THR A 97 -23.84 3.89 -5.57
CA THR A 97 -24.38 4.02 -4.22
C THR A 97 -23.27 3.68 -3.22
N ARG A 98 -23.32 4.22 -2.00
CA ARG A 98 -22.19 4.17 -1.07
C ARG A 98 -22.60 3.58 0.26
N TRP A 99 -21.90 2.52 0.67
CA TRP A 99 -21.89 2.06 2.05
C TRP A 99 -20.84 2.85 2.83
N ILE A 100 -21.05 3.13 4.12
CA ILE A 100 -20.02 3.69 5.00
C ILE A 100 -19.86 2.74 6.18
N ILE A 101 -18.71 2.08 6.24
CA ILE A 101 -18.31 1.23 7.37
C ILE A 101 -17.29 2.03 8.17
N ILE A 102 -17.57 2.24 9.46
CA ILE A 102 -16.65 2.93 10.36
C ILE A 102 -15.80 1.87 11.04
N GLU A 103 -14.58 1.69 10.56
CA GLU A 103 -13.55 0.94 11.28
C GLU A 103 -12.67 1.89 12.11
N ALA A 104 -12.04 1.36 13.15
CA ALA A 104 -11.10 2.13 13.96
C ALA A 104 -9.88 2.64 13.15
N THR A 105 -9.55 1.98 12.03
CA THR A 105 -8.36 2.30 11.22
C THR A 105 -8.67 3.24 10.06
N CYS A 106 -9.73 2.96 9.28
CA CYS A 106 -10.17 3.80 8.17
C CYS A 106 -11.59 4.29 8.47
N ARG A 107 -11.79 5.61 8.40
CA ARG A 107 -13.10 6.20 8.72
C ARG A 107 -14.15 5.98 7.64
N GLU A 108 -13.70 5.68 6.44
CA GLU A 108 -14.53 5.63 5.24
C GLU A 108 -14.14 4.40 4.43
N ILE A 109 -15.11 3.56 4.12
CA ILE A 109 -14.97 2.44 3.19
C ILE A 109 -16.13 2.55 2.22
N VAL A 110 -15.82 2.75 0.94
CA VAL A 110 -16.78 2.93 -0.15
C VAL A 110 -16.68 1.72 -1.06
N LEU A 111 -17.81 1.07 -1.29
CA LEU A 111 -17.93 -0.01 -2.29
C LEU A 111 -18.48 0.61 -3.57
N GLU A 112 -17.84 0.31 -4.69
CA GLU A 112 -18.26 0.73 -6.02
C GLU A 112 -18.75 -0.50 -6.78
N TRP A 113 -19.89 -0.41 -7.46
CA TRP A 113 -20.44 -1.50 -8.26
C TRP A 113 -20.99 -1.01 -9.59
N ASP A 114 -21.24 -1.94 -10.50
CA ASP A 114 -21.82 -1.65 -11.81
C ASP A 114 -23.34 -1.86 -11.86
N THR A 115 -23.93 -1.69 -13.05
CA THR A 115 -25.36 -1.87 -13.27
C THR A 115 -25.87 -3.30 -13.05
N THR A 116 -24.98 -4.29 -12.96
CA THR A 116 -25.31 -5.69 -12.64
C THR A 116 -25.23 -6.00 -11.15
N GLY A 117 -24.81 -5.02 -10.34
CA GLY A 117 -24.60 -5.18 -8.90
C GLY A 117 -23.28 -5.85 -8.55
N VAL A 118 -22.34 -6.03 -9.50
CA VAL A 118 -21.02 -6.60 -9.18
C VAL A 118 -20.10 -5.50 -8.64
N ILE A 119 -19.46 -5.76 -7.50
CA ILE A 119 -18.49 -4.84 -6.90
C ILE A 119 -17.30 -4.68 -7.85
N ARG A 120 -17.02 -3.47 -8.32
CA ARG A 120 -15.89 -3.13 -9.20
C ARG A 120 -14.69 -2.58 -8.43
N GLY A 121 -14.93 -2.01 -7.25
CA GLY A 121 -13.86 -1.47 -6.42
C GLY A 121 -14.25 -1.26 -4.96
N ILE A 122 -13.22 -1.12 -4.12
CA ILE A 122 -13.31 -0.80 -2.69
C ILE A 122 -12.33 0.32 -2.40
N THR A 123 -12.85 1.47 -1.99
CA THR A 123 -12.05 2.65 -1.64
C THR A 123 -12.05 2.85 -0.13
N PHE A 124 -10.88 2.80 0.48
CA PHE A 124 -10.62 3.07 1.88
C PHE A 124 -10.13 4.51 2.02
N GLY A 125 -10.92 5.36 2.65
CA GLY A 125 -10.64 6.77 2.90
C GLY A 125 -10.28 7.05 4.35
N ALA A 126 -9.44 8.07 4.55
CA ALA A 126 -9.03 8.56 5.86
C ALA A 126 -8.53 7.43 6.77
N CYS A 127 -7.62 6.62 6.23
CA CYS A 127 -6.89 5.62 7.00
C CYS A 127 -5.86 6.33 7.86
N TYR A 128 -5.85 6.05 9.16
CA TYR A 128 -4.89 6.61 10.11
C TYR A 128 -4.15 5.49 10.81
N GLY A 129 -2.85 5.67 11.01
CA GLY A 129 -2.03 4.72 11.76
C GLY A 129 -1.63 3.46 10.98
N LEU A 130 -2.08 3.28 9.73
CA LEU A 130 -1.71 2.14 8.90
C LEU A 130 -0.33 2.37 8.23
N PRO A 131 0.76 1.72 8.66
CA PRO A 131 2.08 1.98 8.10
C PRO A 131 2.25 1.31 6.73
N MET A 132 2.86 2.03 5.78
CA MET A 132 3.17 1.50 4.44
C MET A 132 4.00 0.21 4.49
N GLY A 133 4.91 0.07 5.45
CA GLY A 133 5.73 -1.13 5.60
C GLY A 133 4.93 -2.40 5.91
N GLU A 134 3.75 -2.30 6.56
CA GLU A 134 2.88 -3.46 6.76
C GLU A 134 2.08 -3.80 5.50
N LEU A 135 1.72 -2.79 4.70
CA LEU A 135 1.14 -3.02 3.38
C LEU A 135 2.14 -3.71 2.46
N ASP A 136 3.41 -3.30 2.49
CA ASP A 136 4.47 -3.95 1.73
C ASP A 136 4.73 -5.39 2.19
N ALA A 137 4.62 -5.66 3.50
CA ALA A 137 4.73 -7.01 4.02
C ALA A 137 3.57 -7.91 3.56
N LEU A 138 2.38 -7.34 3.38
CA LEU A 138 1.18 -8.09 2.99
C LEU A 138 1.05 -8.28 1.47
N PHE A 139 1.33 -7.24 0.68
CA PHE A 139 1.12 -7.22 -0.77
C PHE A 139 2.41 -7.31 -1.60
N GLY A 140 3.57 -7.36 -0.93
CA GLY A 140 4.87 -7.32 -1.59
C GLY A 140 5.33 -5.89 -1.88
N SER A 141 6.40 -5.72 -2.66
CA SER A 141 6.88 -4.38 -3.00
C SER A 141 6.01 -3.73 -4.07
N PRO A 142 5.70 -2.43 -3.97
CA PRO A 142 5.09 -1.69 -5.07
C PRO A 142 5.94 -1.77 -6.34
N ILE A 143 5.29 -1.63 -7.49
CA ILE A 143 5.96 -1.63 -8.81
C ILE A 143 5.96 -0.24 -9.45
N GLU A 144 4.99 0.59 -9.08
CA GLU A 144 4.74 1.90 -9.68
C GLU A 144 4.48 2.94 -8.59
N ILE A 145 4.87 4.18 -8.85
CA ILE A 145 4.60 5.35 -8.00
C ILE A 145 4.14 6.54 -8.83
N ALA A 146 3.17 7.28 -8.32
CA ALA A 146 2.75 8.56 -8.82
C ALA A 146 2.77 9.61 -7.73
N TYR A 147 3.25 10.80 -8.08
CA TYR A 147 3.29 11.96 -7.22
C TYR A 147 2.16 12.92 -7.56
N PHE A 148 1.30 13.17 -6.59
CA PHE A 148 0.27 14.20 -6.63
C PHE A 148 0.70 15.42 -5.80
N SER A 149 -0.08 16.50 -5.83
CA SER A 149 0.28 17.77 -5.18
C SER A 149 0.58 17.60 -3.69
N SER A 150 -0.17 16.75 -2.99
CA SER A 150 -0.05 16.51 -1.54
C SER A 150 0.14 15.05 -1.14
N THR A 151 0.06 14.11 -2.09
CA THR A 151 0.14 12.67 -1.81
C THR A 151 1.09 11.98 -2.78
N ILE A 152 1.64 10.85 -2.34
CA ILE A 152 2.15 9.82 -3.25
C ILE A 152 1.09 8.74 -3.36
N GLN A 153 1.04 8.09 -4.51
CA GLN A 153 0.28 6.87 -4.69
C GLN A 153 1.22 5.79 -5.21
N VAL A 154 1.17 4.62 -4.60
CA VAL A 154 1.93 3.46 -5.07
C VAL A 154 0.96 2.39 -5.53
N ALA A 155 1.33 1.65 -6.58
CA ALA A 155 0.55 0.51 -7.06
C ALA A 155 1.33 -0.79 -6.87
N TYR A 156 0.63 -1.83 -6.43
CA TYR A 156 1.19 -3.15 -6.14
C TYR A 156 1.12 -4.07 -7.37
N PRO A 157 1.88 -5.19 -7.39
CA PRO A 157 1.83 -6.15 -8.50
C PRO A 157 0.40 -6.56 -8.88
N GLY A 158 0.13 -6.62 -10.17
CA GLY A 158 -1.22 -6.83 -10.72
C GLY A 158 -2.03 -5.55 -10.89
N GLY A 159 -1.61 -4.42 -10.31
CA GLY A 159 -2.25 -3.11 -10.44
C GLY A 159 -3.61 -3.01 -9.75
N GLN A 160 -4.13 -4.09 -9.19
CA GLN A 160 -5.46 -4.12 -8.57
C GLN A 160 -5.52 -3.42 -7.22
N MET A 161 -4.38 -2.99 -6.67
CA MET A 161 -4.31 -2.25 -5.42
C MET A 161 -3.42 -1.03 -5.56
N ALA A 162 -3.93 0.12 -5.11
CA ALA A 162 -3.19 1.36 -5.01
C ALA A 162 -3.34 1.98 -3.63
N VAL A 163 -2.27 2.56 -3.11
CA VAL A 163 -2.23 3.15 -1.77
C VAL A 163 -1.72 4.58 -1.84
N GLY A 164 -2.50 5.50 -1.30
CA GLY A 164 -2.12 6.90 -1.14
C GLY A 164 -1.47 7.15 0.20
N ALA A 165 -0.36 7.87 0.25
CA ALA A 165 0.27 8.36 1.48
C ALA A 165 0.55 9.87 1.39
N LEU A 166 0.51 10.57 2.52
CA LEU A 166 0.74 12.01 2.56
C LEU A 166 2.22 12.35 2.39
N LEU A 167 2.54 13.28 1.49
CA LEU A 167 3.88 13.85 1.33
C LEU A 167 4.28 14.69 2.56
N PRO A 168 5.58 14.96 2.80
CA PRO A 168 6.75 14.72 1.95
C PRO A 168 7.57 13.49 2.32
N ARG A 169 7.05 12.57 3.12
CA ARG A 169 7.85 11.50 3.74
C ARG A 169 7.83 10.23 2.90
N HIS A 170 8.97 9.92 2.26
CA HIS A 170 9.26 8.58 1.75
C HIS A 170 9.85 7.77 2.89
N SER A 171 9.02 6.97 3.55
CA SER A 171 9.44 6.12 4.66
C SER A 171 8.49 4.94 4.78
N PRO A 172 8.96 3.73 5.12
CA PRO A 172 8.06 2.61 5.42
C PRO A 172 7.16 2.89 6.63
N TYR A 173 7.51 3.88 7.45
CA TYR A 173 6.71 4.32 8.60
C TYR A 173 5.70 5.41 8.25
N VAL A 174 5.62 5.86 6.99
CA VAL A 174 4.57 6.79 6.57
C VAL A 174 3.24 6.05 6.63
N THR A 175 2.19 6.75 7.06
CA THR A 175 0.85 6.17 7.14
C THR A 175 0.14 6.31 5.79
N ALA A 176 -0.51 5.24 5.35
CA ALA A 176 -1.46 5.30 4.24
C ALA A 176 -2.60 6.24 4.62
N GLY A 177 -2.89 7.23 3.78
CA GLY A 177 -4.05 8.12 3.92
C GLY A 177 -5.32 7.56 3.27
N GLY A 178 -5.16 6.63 2.33
CA GLY A 178 -6.24 5.89 1.71
C GLY A 178 -5.73 4.76 0.83
N MET A 179 -6.62 3.84 0.47
CA MET A 179 -6.31 2.68 -0.37
C MET A 179 -7.45 2.43 -1.34
N VAL A 180 -7.15 1.86 -2.49
CA VAL A 180 -8.15 1.46 -3.48
C VAL A 180 -7.83 0.03 -3.90
N LEU A 181 -8.84 -0.81 -3.91
CA LEU A 181 -8.85 -2.14 -4.51
C LEU A 181 -9.78 -2.09 -5.72
N GLY A 182 -9.36 -2.62 -6.85
CA GLY A 182 -10.18 -2.62 -8.07
C GLY A 182 -9.98 -3.88 -8.89
N GLU A 183 -10.94 -4.18 -9.76
CA GLU A 183 -10.89 -5.34 -10.67
C GLU A 183 -9.81 -5.20 -11.75
N GLY A 184 -9.43 -3.96 -12.10
CA GLY A 184 -8.45 -3.65 -13.13
C GLY A 184 -7.12 -3.14 -12.58
N SER A 185 -6.14 -2.98 -13.46
CA SER A 185 -4.89 -2.31 -13.12
C SER A 185 -5.14 -0.82 -12.91
N TYR A 186 -5.23 -0.39 -11.66
CA TYR A 186 -5.07 0.99 -11.28
C TYR A 186 -3.66 1.44 -11.66
N ARG A 187 -3.54 2.07 -12.83
CA ARG A 187 -2.31 2.69 -13.29
C ARG A 187 -2.47 4.20 -13.30
N PRO A 188 -1.77 4.92 -12.43
CA PRO A 188 -1.73 6.37 -12.53
C PRO A 188 -1.23 6.76 -13.92
N VAL A 189 -1.89 7.73 -14.57
CA VAL A 189 -1.53 8.20 -15.92
C VAL A 189 -0.07 8.68 -15.99
N THR A 190 0.47 9.12 -14.85
CA THR A 190 1.85 9.62 -14.71
C THR A 190 2.64 8.81 -13.68
N ALA A 191 2.63 7.48 -13.81
CA ALA A 191 3.41 6.59 -12.97
C ALA A 191 4.87 6.49 -13.45
N GLY A 192 5.80 6.45 -12.50
CA GLY A 192 7.19 6.03 -12.71
C GLY A 192 7.47 4.70 -11.98
N GLY A 193 8.63 4.11 -12.21
CA GLY A 193 9.04 2.90 -11.49
C GLY A 193 9.16 3.15 -9.99
N TRP A 194 8.80 2.17 -9.17
CA TRP A 194 9.07 2.21 -7.72
C TRP A 194 10.55 1.88 -7.45
N HIS A 195 11.23 2.76 -6.72
CA HIS A 195 12.64 2.63 -6.35
C HIS A 195 12.84 2.53 -4.83
N GLY A 196 11.81 2.08 -4.11
CA GLY A 196 11.79 2.08 -2.65
C GLY A 196 11.55 3.47 -2.07
N TYR A 197 11.76 3.58 -0.76
CA TYR A 197 11.59 4.81 0.02
C TYR A 197 12.75 5.80 -0.13
N VAL A 198 13.21 6.04 -1.37
CA VAL A 198 14.26 7.00 -1.66
C VAL A 198 13.74 8.43 -1.55
N LEU A 199 14.62 9.36 -1.16
CA LEU A 199 14.29 10.78 -1.18
C LEU A 199 13.97 11.25 -2.61
N PHE A 200 13.07 12.22 -2.77
CA PHE A 200 12.61 12.68 -4.08
C PHE A 200 13.74 13.12 -5.03
N TRP A 201 14.77 13.80 -4.51
CA TRP A 201 15.93 14.19 -5.33
C TRP A 201 16.69 12.98 -5.89
N ARG A 202 16.77 11.88 -5.11
CA ARG A 202 17.41 10.64 -5.52
C ARG A 202 16.52 9.88 -6.49
N TYR A 203 15.20 9.90 -6.27
CA TYR A 203 14.22 9.39 -7.21
C TYR A 203 14.41 10.03 -8.61
N CYS A 204 14.55 11.36 -8.68
CA CYS A 204 14.79 12.06 -9.94
C CYS A 204 16.13 11.75 -10.62
N GLN A 205 17.12 11.23 -9.90
CA GLN A 205 18.35 10.71 -10.52
C GLN A 205 18.14 9.34 -11.14
N LEU A 206 17.24 8.53 -10.58
CA LEU A 206 16.91 7.19 -11.05
C LEU A 206 15.89 7.21 -12.19
N GLU A 207 14.95 8.16 -12.14
CA GLU A 207 13.85 8.35 -13.11
C GLU A 207 13.87 9.78 -13.68
N PRO A 208 14.90 10.17 -14.47
CA PRO A 208 15.04 11.54 -14.96
C PRO A 208 13.92 11.97 -15.91
N SER A 209 13.25 11.02 -16.57
CA SER A 209 12.10 11.26 -17.45
C SER A 209 10.79 11.47 -16.69
N TYR A 210 10.77 11.28 -15.36
CA TYR A 210 9.56 11.49 -14.56
C TYR A 210 9.16 12.96 -14.59
N TRP A 211 7.91 13.25 -14.95
CA TRP A 211 7.45 14.62 -15.28
C TRP A 211 7.75 15.66 -14.21
N ARG A 212 7.65 15.30 -12.92
CA ARG A 212 7.96 16.22 -11.80
C ARG A 212 9.43 16.55 -11.62
N CYS A 213 10.33 15.74 -12.18
CA CYS A 213 11.77 15.98 -12.05
C CYS A 213 12.23 17.16 -12.91
N GLY A 214 11.53 17.45 -14.00
CA GLY A 214 11.79 18.62 -14.85
C GLY A 214 11.23 19.94 -14.29
N GLU A 215 10.15 19.89 -13.50
CA GLU A 215 9.48 21.11 -13.02
C GLU A 215 10.29 21.89 -11.99
N ARG A 216 11.12 21.22 -11.17
CA ARG A 216 12.02 21.91 -10.22
C ARG A 216 13.32 22.41 -10.86
N ALA A 217 13.68 21.90 -12.04
CA ALA A 217 14.88 22.34 -12.74
C ALA A 217 14.69 23.68 -13.48
N ARG A 218 13.45 24.17 -13.60
CA ARG A 218 13.19 25.54 -14.01
C ARG A 218 13.25 26.42 -12.76
N PRO A 219 14.32 27.21 -12.54
CA PRO A 219 14.27 28.27 -11.54
C PRO A 219 13.02 29.09 -11.83
N SER A 220 12.19 29.30 -10.81
CA SER A 220 11.00 30.13 -10.92
C SER A 220 11.46 31.50 -11.43
N THR A 221 11.17 31.83 -12.70
CA THR A 221 11.44 33.15 -13.30
C THR A 221 10.53 34.24 -12.74
N SER A 222 9.98 34.04 -11.54
CA SER A 222 9.22 35.02 -10.77
C SER A 222 10.16 35.89 -9.93
N SER A 223 10.90 36.80 -10.57
CA SER A 223 11.42 38.04 -9.96
C SER A 223 12.31 38.83 -10.92
N VAL A 224 11.76 39.24 -12.06
CA VAL A 224 12.14 40.53 -12.68
C VAL A 224 10.86 41.15 -13.25
N GLN A 225 9.98 41.62 -12.37
CA GLN A 225 9.11 42.73 -12.73
C GLN A 225 9.76 43.98 -12.14
N GLN A 226 10.14 44.88 -13.05
CA GLN A 226 10.76 46.18 -12.81
C GLN A 226 9.80 47.13 -12.09
#